data_AF-A0A9E4PL86-F1
#
_entry.id   AF-A0A9E4PL86-F1
#
_cell.length_a   1.000
_cell.length_b   1.000
_cell.length_c   1.000
_cell.angle_alpha   90.00
_cell.angle_beta   90.00
_cell.angle_gamma   90.00
#
_symmetry.space_group_name_H-M   'P 1'
#
loop_
_entity.id
_entity.type
_entity.pdbx_description
1 polymer ?
#
loop_
_entity_poly.entity_id
_entity_poly.type
_entity_poly.pdbx_seq_one_letter_code
_entity_poly.pdbx_strand_id
1 'polypeptide(L)'
;KDRDLAMVFQNYALYPHMSVYDNIAFGLRMRKHSKHEIDRLVRDTAATLGIDELLKRKPGQLSGGQRQRVALGRAIVRRPQVFLMDEPLSNLDSKMRVQMRSELIRLHRELGATFIYVTHDQVEAMTMGGRLAVLNEGRLQQVGKPQEVYDRPENLFVAEFIGSPAMNLLEAEAAQVDGKAGVRAAGIEVTLPDALAKQLEASGAKSLVMGIRPEHLDLSVQEPAATFKGKVDLVESLGSEQHVTVTIEGTSLIARLAASEKIEHGTTFQLAVAHQHVQLFNAATKERIGP
;
A
#
# COMPACT_ATOMS: atom_id res chain seq x y z
N LYS A 1 -6.76 -23.14 21.02
CA LYS A 1 -5.68 -24.16 21.03
C LYS A 1 -5.79 -25.08 19.81
N ASP A 2 -7.00 -25.27 19.25
CA ASP A 2 -7.30 -26.19 18.16
C ASP A 2 -7.48 -25.55 16.78
N ARG A 3 -7.24 -24.24 16.65
CA ARG A 3 -7.26 -23.57 15.35
C ARG A 3 -5.89 -23.78 14.71
N ASP A 4 -5.85 -24.46 13.57
CA ASP A 4 -4.63 -24.82 12.83
C ASP A 4 -3.97 -23.59 12.18
N LEU A 5 -3.48 -22.70 13.05
CA LEU A 5 -2.90 -21.40 12.74
C LEU A 5 -1.41 -21.41 13.11
N ALA A 6 -0.61 -20.70 12.33
CA ALA A 6 0.72 -20.26 12.73
C ALA A 6 0.81 -18.74 12.73
N MET A 7 1.47 -18.22 13.76
CA MET A 7 1.73 -16.79 13.93
C MET A 7 3.22 -16.54 13.70
N VAL A 8 3.54 -15.46 12.99
CA VAL A 8 4.89 -14.91 12.84
C VAL A 8 4.82 -13.47 13.35
N PHE A 9 5.64 -13.17 14.35
CA PHE A 9 5.67 -11.87 15.01
C PHE A 9 6.77 -10.97 14.44
N GLN A 10 6.59 -9.67 14.60
CA GLN A 10 7.58 -8.61 14.29
C GLN A 10 8.96 -8.91 14.90
N ASN A 11 8.98 -9.31 16.17
CA ASN A 11 10.19 -9.80 16.82
C ASN A 11 10.31 -11.30 16.53
N TYR A 12 11.38 -11.72 15.84
CA TYR A 12 11.61 -13.11 15.39
C TYR A 12 11.43 -14.19 16.48
N ALA A 13 11.48 -13.77 17.76
CA ALA A 13 11.18 -14.56 18.95
C ALA A 13 11.94 -15.90 18.99
N LEU A 14 13.15 -15.91 18.43
CA LEU A 14 14.01 -17.09 18.38
C LEU A 14 14.59 -17.35 19.76
N TYR A 15 14.67 -18.62 20.14
CA TYR A 15 15.34 -19.02 21.38
C TYR A 15 16.86 -18.90 21.18
N PRO A 16 17.55 -17.96 21.87
CA PRO A 16 18.94 -17.61 21.58
C PRO A 16 19.92 -18.73 21.95
N HIS A 17 19.52 -19.60 22.88
CA HIS A 17 20.32 -20.72 23.35
C HIS A 17 20.16 -21.99 22.49
N MET A 18 19.15 -22.04 21.62
CA MET A 18 18.85 -23.16 20.73
C MET A 18 19.50 -22.98 19.37
N SER A 19 19.85 -24.09 18.70
CA SER A 19 20.28 -24.07 17.29
C SER A 19 19.10 -23.68 16.37
N VAL A 20 19.38 -23.39 15.10
CA VAL A 20 18.33 -23.20 14.08
C VAL A 20 17.45 -24.44 13.97
N TYR A 21 18.07 -25.64 13.92
CA TYR A 21 17.35 -26.90 13.92
C TYR A 21 16.40 -27.02 15.12
N ASP A 22 16.90 -26.73 16.33
CA ASP A 22 16.11 -26.82 17.55
C ASP A 22 14.98 -25.79 17.61
N ASN A 23 15.23 -24.58 17.10
CA ASN A 23 14.21 -23.54 16.99
C ASN A 23 13.03 -24.04 16.14
N ILE A 24 13.30 -24.61 14.96
CA ILE A 24 12.27 -25.12 14.04
C ILE A 24 11.61 -26.39 14.62
N ALA A 25 12.39 -27.31 15.16
CA ALA A 25 11.90 -28.59 15.71
C ALA A 25 11.02 -28.43 16.97
N PHE A 26 11.17 -27.33 17.71
CA PHE A 26 10.55 -27.14 19.03
C PHE A 26 9.03 -27.40 19.02
N GLY A 27 8.31 -26.80 18.07
CA GLY A 27 6.85 -26.94 17.98
C GLY A 27 6.38 -28.36 17.64
N LEU A 28 7.19 -29.13 16.91
CA LEU A 28 6.92 -30.54 16.60
C LEU A 28 7.18 -31.43 17.82
N ARG A 29 8.25 -31.16 18.58
CA ARG A 29 8.57 -31.88 19.83
C ARG A 29 7.45 -31.75 20.86
N MET A 30 6.90 -30.55 21.02
CA MET A 30 5.76 -30.31 21.94
C MET A 30 4.51 -31.11 21.55
N ARG A 31 4.32 -31.40 20.27
CA ARG A 31 3.22 -32.25 19.76
C ARG A 31 3.54 -33.74 19.75
N LYS A 32 4.70 -34.14 20.29
CA LYS A 32 5.13 -35.54 20.41
C LYS A 32 5.29 -36.26 19.06
N HIS A 33 5.65 -35.54 17.98
CA HIS A 33 6.08 -36.17 16.73
C HIS A 33 7.31 -37.06 16.96
N SER A 34 7.46 -38.11 16.15
CA SER A 34 8.63 -38.98 16.25
C SER A 34 9.91 -38.25 15.83
N LYS A 35 11.07 -38.69 16.34
CA LYS A 35 12.37 -38.10 15.97
C LYS A 35 12.63 -38.12 14.46
N HIS A 36 12.23 -39.19 13.79
CA HIS A 36 12.38 -39.34 12.34
C HIS A 36 11.51 -38.35 11.56
N GLU A 37 10.25 -38.16 11.96
CA GLU A 37 9.38 -37.16 11.31
C GLU A 37 9.88 -35.73 11.54
N ILE A 38 10.38 -35.44 12.74
CA ILE A 38 10.94 -34.12 13.07
C ILE A 38 12.14 -33.82 12.16
N ASP A 39 13.10 -34.74 12.04
CA ASP A 39 14.28 -34.50 11.20
C ASP A 39 13.89 -34.29 9.73
N ARG A 40 12.99 -35.12 9.20
CA ARG A 40 12.46 -34.96 7.84
C ARG A 40 11.81 -33.59 7.64
N LEU A 41 10.84 -33.22 8.47
CA LEU A 41 10.09 -31.97 8.33
C LEU A 41 10.99 -30.74 8.50
N VAL A 42 11.95 -30.78 9.43
CA VAL A 42 12.90 -29.67 9.65
C VAL A 42 13.81 -29.50 8.44
N ARG A 43 14.32 -30.60 7.86
CA ARG A 43 15.17 -30.53 6.65
C ARG A 43 14.39 -30.04 5.44
N ASP A 44 13.19 -30.56 5.20
CA ASP A 44 12.32 -30.10 4.11
C ASP A 44 12.06 -28.59 4.24
N THR A 45 11.73 -28.14 5.45
CA THR A 45 11.48 -26.71 5.74
C THR A 45 12.74 -25.86 5.55
N ALA A 46 13.91 -26.38 5.97
CA ALA A 46 15.17 -25.68 5.80
C ALA A 46 15.52 -25.51 4.31
N ALA A 47 15.24 -26.52 3.49
CA ALA A 47 15.47 -26.50 2.05
C ALA A 47 14.58 -25.48 1.34
N THR A 48 13.28 -25.47 1.64
CA THR A 48 12.32 -24.47 1.10
C THR A 48 12.76 -23.04 1.42
N LEU A 49 13.35 -22.82 2.60
CA LEU A 49 13.78 -21.50 3.06
C LEU A 49 15.24 -21.20 2.73
N GLY A 50 15.99 -22.14 2.14
CA GLY A 50 17.41 -22.02 1.85
C GLY A 50 18.26 -21.71 3.08
N ILE A 51 18.03 -22.46 4.18
CA ILE A 51 18.73 -22.32 5.46
C ILE A 51 19.36 -23.64 5.95
N ASP A 52 19.55 -24.62 5.07
CA ASP A 52 20.08 -25.96 5.34
C ASP A 52 21.44 -25.92 6.04
N GLU A 53 22.35 -25.13 5.48
CA GLU A 53 23.72 -24.89 5.97
C GLU A 53 23.74 -24.20 7.34
N LEU A 54 22.61 -23.62 7.78
CA LEU A 54 22.49 -22.84 8.99
C LEU A 54 21.93 -23.66 10.16
N LEU A 55 21.46 -24.89 9.93
CA LEU A 55 20.75 -25.72 10.93
C LEU A 55 21.52 -25.87 12.26
N LYS A 56 22.86 -25.91 12.22
CA LYS A 56 23.72 -26.06 13.41
C LYS A 56 24.05 -24.73 14.11
N ARG A 57 23.81 -23.59 13.47
CA ARG A 57 24.13 -22.25 14.02
C ARG A 57 23.12 -21.84 15.07
N LYS A 58 23.49 -20.86 15.91
CA LYS A 58 22.59 -20.18 16.86
C LYS A 58 22.16 -18.81 16.31
N PRO A 59 21.02 -18.24 16.76
CA PRO A 59 20.49 -16.97 16.24
C PRO A 59 21.46 -15.78 16.22
N GLY A 60 22.40 -15.70 17.18
CA GLY A 60 23.42 -14.65 17.22
C GLY A 60 24.45 -14.72 16.08
N GLN A 61 24.52 -15.83 15.35
CA GLN A 61 25.46 -16.06 14.23
C GLN A 61 24.80 -15.84 12.86
N LEU A 62 23.58 -15.30 12.84
CA LEU A 62 22.75 -15.15 11.65
C LEU A 62 22.59 -13.66 11.29
N SER A 63 22.41 -13.37 10.00
CA SER A 63 21.95 -12.04 9.55
C SER A 63 20.47 -11.80 9.90
N GLY A 64 19.97 -10.57 9.71
CA GLY A 64 18.56 -10.23 9.91
C GLY A 64 17.61 -11.10 9.08
N GLY A 65 17.82 -11.15 7.75
CA GLY A 65 17.03 -11.99 6.85
C GLY A 65 17.14 -13.49 7.17
N GLN A 66 18.32 -13.97 7.58
CA GLN A 66 18.47 -15.38 8.02
C GLN A 66 17.64 -15.66 9.29
N ARG A 67 17.67 -14.77 10.29
CA ARG A 67 16.80 -14.92 11.48
C ARG A 67 15.33 -14.92 11.10
N GLN A 68 14.91 -14.07 10.17
CA GLN A 68 13.54 -14.06 9.70
C GLN A 68 13.16 -15.37 9.03
N ARG A 69 14.00 -15.92 8.14
CA ARG A 69 13.78 -17.24 7.54
C ARG A 69 13.66 -18.33 8.59
N VAL A 70 14.46 -18.31 9.65
CA VAL A 70 14.31 -19.26 10.77
C VAL A 70 12.97 -19.08 11.49
N ALA A 71 12.54 -17.83 11.72
CA ALA A 71 11.24 -17.55 12.34
C ALA A 71 10.07 -18.04 11.46
N LEU A 72 10.16 -17.84 10.15
CA LEU A 72 9.22 -18.40 9.17
C LEU A 72 9.23 -19.93 9.21
N GLY A 73 10.42 -20.56 9.28
CA GLY A 73 10.56 -22.01 9.40
C GLY A 73 9.81 -22.58 10.60
N ARG A 74 9.85 -21.91 11.75
CA ARG A 74 9.08 -22.30 12.95
C ARG A 74 7.57 -22.32 12.71
N ALA A 75 7.06 -21.42 11.87
CA ALA A 75 5.65 -21.35 11.51
C ALA A 75 5.29 -22.41 10.45
N ILE A 76 6.12 -22.56 9.42
CA ILE A 76 5.84 -23.37 8.21
C ILE A 76 6.04 -24.86 8.45
N VAL A 77 6.95 -25.26 9.33
CA VAL A 77 7.25 -26.69 9.60
C VAL A 77 6.01 -27.50 10.02
N ARG A 78 4.98 -26.80 10.52
CA ARG A 78 3.69 -27.38 10.93
C ARG A 78 2.69 -27.56 9.79
N ARG A 79 2.94 -26.97 8.61
CA ARG A 79 2.02 -26.90 7.47
C ARG A 79 0.58 -26.46 7.84
N PRO A 80 0.42 -25.30 8.53
CA PRO A 80 -0.89 -24.80 8.92
C PRO A 80 -1.72 -24.38 7.70
N GLN A 81 -3.04 -24.39 7.83
CA GLN A 81 -3.94 -23.87 6.79
C GLN A 81 -3.87 -22.34 6.65
N VAL A 82 -3.61 -21.63 7.75
CA VAL A 82 -3.57 -20.16 7.78
C VAL A 82 -2.33 -19.65 8.51
N PHE A 83 -1.66 -18.70 7.87
CA PHE A 83 -0.54 -17.95 8.42
C PHE A 83 -1.00 -16.54 8.81
N LEU A 84 -0.68 -16.13 10.03
CA LEU A 84 -0.87 -14.79 10.55
C LEU A 84 0.51 -14.14 10.68
N MET A 85 0.72 -13.04 9.95
CA MET A 85 1.98 -12.31 9.90
C MET A 85 1.76 -10.91 10.46
N ASP A 86 2.40 -10.60 11.59
CA ASP A 86 2.28 -9.32 12.27
C ASP A 86 3.55 -8.49 12.07
N GLU A 87 3.51 -7.57 11.10
CA GLU A 87 4.63 -6.72 10.65
C GLU A 87 6.00 -7.42 10.57
N PRO A 88 6.11 -8.57 9.86
CA PRO A 88 7.31 -9.40 9.92
C PRO A 88 8.57 -8.76 9.29
N LEU A 89 8.42 -7.64 8.56
CA LEU A 89 9.49 -6.94 7.83
C LEU A 89 9.93 -5.61 8.46
N SER A 90 9.22 -5.09 9.46
CA SER A 90 9.46 -3.72 9.96
C SER A 90 10.83 -3.54 10.63
N ASN A 91 11.41 -4.62 11.17
CA ASN A 91 12.74 -4.63 11.80
C ASN A 91 13.92 -4.75 10.82
N LEU A 92 13.68 -4.73 9.51
CA LEU A 92 14.72 -4.85 8.48
C LEU A 92 15.06 -3.50 7.83
N ASP A 93 16.28 -3.39 7.32
CA ASP A 93 16.68 -2.27 6.44
C ASP A 93 15.99 -2.35 5.08
N SER A 94 15.98 -1.24 4.34
CA SER A 94 15.25 -1.10 3.07
C SER A 94 15.65 -2.15 2.02
N LYS A 95 16.94 -2.47 1.89
CA LYS A 95 17.42 -3.47 0.93
C LYS A 95 16.96 -4.88 1.32
N MET A 96 17.07 -5.22 2.61
CA MET A 96 16.56 -6.50 3.12
C MET A 96 15.05 -6.61 3.00
N ARG A 97 14.28 -5.54 3.22
CA ARG A 97 12.82 -5.54 3.03
C ARG A 97 12.41 -5.91 1.61
N VAL A 98 13.05 -5.31 0.60
CA VAL A 98 12.75 -5.63 -0.82
C VAL A 98 13.00 -7.10 -1.11
N GLN A 99 14.14 -7.63 -0.67
CA GLN A 99 14.50 -9.04 -0.86
C GLN A 99 13.49 -9.96 -0.14
N MET A 100 13.27 -9.75 1.14
CA MET A 100 12.42 -10.61 1.97
C MET A 100 10.96 -10.59 1.53
N ARG A 101 10.46 -9.44 1.07
CA ARG A 101 9.15 -9.32 0.44
C ARG A 101 9.00 -10.23 -0.78
N SER A 102 9.99 -10.22 -1.67
CA SER A 102 10.00 -11.08 -2.86
C SER A 102 10.00 -12.56 -2.46
N GLU A 103 10.75 -12.90 -1.42
CA GLU A 103 10.79 -14.26 -0.86
C GLU A 103 9.45 -14.68 -0.25
N LEU A 104 8.78 -13.80 0.51
CA LEU A 104 7.47 -14.07 1.09
C LEU A 104 6.39 -14.28 0.01
N ILE A 105 6.41 -13.48 -1.06
CA ILE A 105 5.49 -13.66 -2.20
C ILE A 105 5.70 -15.03 -2.84
N ARG A 106 6.96 -15.43 -3.07
CA ARG A 106 7.29 -16.75 -3.63
C ARG A 106 6.82 -17.87 -2.70
N LEU A 107 7.11 -17.75 -1.41
CA LEU A 107 6.74 -18.72 -0.39
C LEU A 107 5.21 -18.90 -0.31
N HIS A 108 4.44 -17.80 -0.31
CA HIS A 108 2.98 -17.86 -0.33
C HIS A 108 2.46 -18.64 -1.54
N ARG A 109 3.03 -18.41 -2.73
CA ARG A 109 2.68 -19.15 -3.95
C ARG A 109 3.04 -20.63 -3.88
N GLU A 110 4.19 -20.98 -3.31
CA GLU A 110 4.65 -22.35 -3.18
C GLU A 110 3.82 -23.15 -2.16
N LEU A 111 3.45 -22.52 -1.04
CA LEU A 111 2.68 -23.18 0.02
C LEU A 111 1.18 -23.30 -0.30
N GLY A 112 0.62 -22.37 -1.08
CA GLY A 112 -0.82 -22.36 -1.41
C GLY A 112 -1.73 -22.17 -0.19
N ALA A 113 -1.19 -21.75 0.95
CA ALA A 113 -1.94 -21.54 2.19
C ALA A 113 -2.48 -20.11 2.30
N THR A 114 -3.48 -19.88 3.16
CA THR A 114 -4.04 -18.53 3.36
C THR A 114 -3.13 -17.69 4.24
N PHE A 115 -2.78 -16.47 3.79
CA PHE A 115 -1.96 -15.53 4.56
C PHE A 115 -2.80 -14.31 4.96
N ILE A 116 -2.77 -13.95 6.24
CA ILE A 116 -3.23 -12.66 6.74
C ILE A 116 -1.98 -11.89 7.17
N TYR A 117 -1.72 -10.77 6.49
CA TYR A 117 -0.52 -9.96 6.67
C TYR A 117 -0.90 -8.57 7.17
N VAL A 118 -0.36 -8.18 8.32
CA VAL A 118 -0.55 -6.86 8.93
C VAL A 118 0.68 -6.02 8.66
N THR A 119 0.47 -4.79 8.19
CA THR A 119 1.52 -3.81 7.92
C THR A 119 0.96 -2.40 7.92
N HIS A 120 1.80 -1.44 8.28
CA HIS A 120 1.57 -0.01 8.04
C HIS A 120 2.27 0.49 6.77
N ASP A 121 3.06 -0.35 6.10
CA ASP A 121 3.77 0.00 4.87
C ASP A 121 2.87 -0.23 3.65
N GLN A 122 2.51 0.87 2.99
CA GLN A 122 1.65 0.85 1.81
C GLN A 122 2.27 0.06 0.65
N VAL A 123 3.59 0.12 0.47
CA VAL A 123 4.27 -0.59 -0.63
C VAL A 123 4.19 -2.09 -0.38
N GLU A 124 4.36 -2.56 0.86
CA GLU A 124 4.14 -3.95 1.23
C GLU A 124 2.70 -4.39 0.93
N ALA A 125 1.72 -3.61 1.39
CA ALA A 125 0.30 -3.88 1.12
C ALA A 125 0.04 -4.00 -0.39
N MET A 126 0.41 -2.98 -1.16
CA MET A 126 0.12 -2.89 -2.59
C MET A 126 0.79 -3.99 -3.43
N THR A 127 1.97 -4.47 -3.02
CA THR A 127 2.75 -5.45 -3.81
C THR A 127 2.55 -6.89 -3.38
N MET A 128 2.15 -7.15 -2.12
CA MET A 128 2.00 -8.49 -1.58
C MET A 128 0.53 -8.94 -1.48
N GLY A 129 -0.39 -7.99 -1.30
CA GLY A 129 -1.79 -8.28 -1.01
C GLY A 129 -2.55 -8.82 -2.21
N GLY A 130 -3.22 -9.97 -2.05
CA GLY A 130 -4.28 -10.38 -2.99
C GLY A 130 -5.54 -9.52 -2.84
N ARG A 131 -5.84 -9.10 -1.61
CA ARG A 131 -6.83 -8.09 -1.23
C ARG A 131 -6.26 -7.27 -0.08
N LEU A 132 -6.67 -6.01 0.00
CA LEU A 132 -6.35 -5.10 1.09
C LEU A 132 -7.58 -4.87 1.93
N ALA A 133 -7.42 -4.89 3.25
CA ALA A 133 -8.41 -4.41 4.19
C ALA A 133 -7.80 -3.19 4.89
N VAL A 134 -8.33 -2.00 4.61
CA VAL A 134 -7.85 -0.75 5.20
C VAL A 134 -8.63 -0.52 6.49
N LEU A 135 -7.92 -0.30 7.60
CA LEU A 135 -8.52 -0.02 8.90
C LEU A 135 -8.15 1.38 9.37
N ASN A 136 -9.09 2.04 10.04
CA ASN A 136 -8.87 3.29 10.77
C ASN A 136 -9.62 3.22 12.11
N GLU A 137 -8.95 3.57 13.21
CA GLU A 137 -9.52 3.56 14.57
C GLU A 137 -10.29 2.26 14.91
N GLY A 138 -9.74 1.11 14.50
CA GLY A 138 -10.35 -0.20 14.73
C GLY A 138 -11.57 -0.52 13.85
N ARG A 139 -11.94 0.36 12.90
CA ARG A 139 -13.03 0.16 11.95
C ARG A 139 -12.49 -0.12 10.55
N LEU A 140 -13.08 -1.11 9.90
CA LEU A 140 -12.82 -1.40 8.51
C LEU A 140 -13.37 -0.26 7.63
N GLN A 141 -12.49 0.33 6.82
CA GLN A 141 -12.82 1.45 5.94
C GLN A 141 -13.14 0.99 4.53
N GLN A 142 -12.37 0.03 4.00
CA GLN A 142 -12.53 -0.49 2.65
C GLN A 142 -11.86 -1.87 2.51
N VAL A 143 -12.43 -2.76 1.68
CA VAL A 143 -11.76 -4.00 1.27
C VAL A 143 -11.85 -4.21 -0.24
N GLY A 144 -10.72 -4.29 -0.92
CA GLY A 144 -10.67 -4.49 -2.37
C GLY A 144 -9.35 -5.09 -2.83
N LYS A 145 -9.18 -5.29 -4.13
CA LYS A 145 -7.84 -5.53 -4.68
C LYS A 145 -6.98 -4.27 -4.49
N PRO A 146 -5.64 -4.39 -4.44
CA PRO A 146 -4.76 -3.22 -4.27
C PRO A 146 -5.10 -2.05 -5.20
N GLN A 147 -5.23 -2.34 -6.50
CA GLN A 147 -5.55 -1.31 -7.50
C GLN A 147 -6.95 -0.72 -7.33
N GLU A 148 -7.94 -1.52 -6.92
CA GLU A 148 -9.30 -1.03 -6.67
C GLU A 148 -9.33 -0.05 -5.50
N VAL A 149 -8.60 -0.34 -4.42
CA VAL A 149 -8.48 0.55 -3.25
C VAL A 149 -7.75 1.84 -3.61
N TYR A 150 -6.74 1.77 -4.49
CA TYR A 150 -5.97 2.92 -4.95
C TYR A 150 -6.80 3.86 -5.84
N ASP A 151 -7.45 3.29 -6.87
CA ASP A 151 -8.17 4.02 -7.91
C ASP A 151 -9.53 4.53 -7.44
N ARG A 152 -10.18 3.78 -6.55
CA ARG A 152 -11.56 4.02 -6.10
C ARG A 152 -11.65 3.99 -4.57
N PRO A 153 -11.01 4.94 -3.88
CA PRO A 153 -11.09 5.03 -2.43
C PRO A 153 -12.53 5.29 -1.99
N GLU A 154 -13.07 4.53 -1.04
CA GLU A 154 -14.46 4.66 -0.59
C GLU A 154 -14.73 5.97 0.18
N ASN A 155 -13.69 6.56 0.76
CA ASN A 155 -13.79 7.77 1.57
C ASN A 155 -12.46 8.56 1.57
N LEU A 156 -12.51 9.78 2.12
CA LEU A 156 -11.36 10.69 2.21
C LEU A 156 -10.17 10.06 2.94
N PHE A 157 -10.40 9.28 4.01
CA PHE A 157 -9.32 8.64 4.73
C PHE A 157 -8.55 7.66 3.84
N VAL A 158 -9.25 6.81 3.08
CA VAL A 158 -8.56 5.87 2.17
C VAL A 158 -7.83 6.61 1.05
N ALA A 159 -8.42 7.69 0.54
CA ALA A 159 -7.82 8.53 -0.50
C ALA A 159 -6.50 9.20 -0.02
N GLU A 160 -6.49 9.69 1.21
CA GLU A 160 -5.32 10.30 1.86
C GLU A 160 -4.28 9.25 2.27
N PHE A 161 -4.74 8.11 2.79
CA PHE A 161 -3.88 7.09 3.39
C PHE A 161 -3.19 6.18 2.39
N ILE A 162 -3.79 5.88 1.24
CA ILE A 162 -3.23 4.95 0.26
C ILE A 162 -2.61 5.76 -0.88
N GLY A 163 -1.29 5.70 -1.06
CA GLY A 163 -0.53 6.40 -2.08
C GLY A 163 0.57 7.28 -1.50
N SER A 164 1.69 7.37 -2.22
CA SER A 164 2.83 8.22 -1.86
C SER A 164 3.39 8.86 -3.14
N PRO A 165 3.20 10.19 -3.36
CA PRO A 165 2.54 11.13 -2.46
C PRO A 165 1.03 10.87 -2.30
N ALA A 166 0.44 11.41 -1.24
CA ALA A 166 -0.99 11.30 -0.99
C ALA A 166 -1.82 11.99 -2.08
N MET A 167 -3.11 11.65 -2.17
CA MET A 167 -4.03 12.35 -3.08
C MET A 167 -4.09 13.85 -2.74
N ASN A 168 -4.06 14.70 -3.76
CA ASN A 168 -4.38 16.10 -3.59
C ASN A 168 -5.87 16.24 -3.25
N LEU A 169 -6.19 16.83 -2.09
CA LEU A 169 -7.55 17.04 -1.64
C LEU A 169 -7.83 18.55 -1.56
N LEU A 170 -8.83 18.99 -2.31
CA LEU A 170 -9.19 20.40 -2.45
C LEU A 170 -10.65 20.60 -2.02
N GLU A 171 -10.93 21.58 -1.17
CA GLU A 171 -12.29 22.01 -0.92
C GLU A 171 -12.93 22.52 -2.21
N ALA A 172 -14.13 22.03 -2.50
CA ALA A 172 -14.80 22.25 -3.77
C ALA A 172 -16.28 22.61 -3.59
N GLU A 173 -16.81 23.33 -4.58
CA GLU A 173 -18.22 23.67 -4.71
C GLU A 173 -18.76 23.20 -6.05
N ALA A 174 -20.05 22.86 -6.10
CA ALA A 174 -20.72 22.59 -7.36
C ALA A 174 -20.80 23.88 -8.19
N ALA A 175 -20.49 23.79 -9.48
CA ALA A 175 -20.45 24.92 -10.40
C ALA A 175 -21.09 24.57 -11.74
N GLN A 176 -21.32 25.59 -12.56
CA GLN A 176 -21.60 25.43 -13.99
C GLN A 176 -20.37 25.89 -14.76
N VAL A 177 -19.78 24.99 -15.54
CA VAL A 177 -18.56 25.22 -16.32
C VAL A 177 -18.91 24.96 -17.78
N ASP A 178 -18.75 25.97 -18.63
CA ASP A 178 -19.13 25.92 -20.06
C ASP A 178 -20.57 25.44 -20.32
N GLY A 179 -21.50 25.80 -19.43
CA GLY A 179 -22.91 25.41 -19.52
C GLY A 179 -23.19 23.94 -19.17
N LYS A 180 -22.21 23.24 -18.61
CA LYS A 180 -22.34 21.88 -18.07
C LYS A 180 -22.16 21.87 -16.56
N ALA A 181 -22.73 20.86 -15.91
CA ALA A 181 -22.46 20.61 -14.50
C ALA A 181 -20.96 20.38 -14.27
N GLY A 182 -20.41 21.05 -13.26
CA GLY A 182 -18.99 21.05 -12.94
C GLY A 182 -18.75 21.20 -11.45
N VAL A 183 -17.48 21.24 -11.08
CA VAL A 183 -17.02 21.63 -9.75
C VAL A 183 -15.92 22.69 -9.87
N ARG A 184 -15.85 23.57 -8.87
CA ARG A 184 -14.76 24.54 -8.73
C ARG A 184 -14.01 24.28 -7.44
N ALA A 185 -12.68 24.29 -7.49
CA ALA A 185 -11.82 24.16 -6.31
C ALA A 185 -10.52 24.94 -6.52
N ALA A 186 -10.19 25.88 -5.64
CA ALA A 186 -8.96 26.70 -5.72
C ALA A 186 -8.67 27.28 -7.12
N GLY A 187 -9.70 27.83 -7.78
CA GLY A 187 -9.59 28.39 -9.15
C GLY A 187 -9.56 27.35 -10.28
N ILE A 188 -9.57 26.05 -9.96
CA ILE A 188 -9.69 24.97 -10.94
C ILE A 188 -11.16 24.68 -11.20
N GLU A 189 -11.58 24.82 -12.45
CA GLU A 189 -12.93 24.48 -12.90
C GLU A 189 -12.89 23.17 -13.69
N VAL A 190 -13.62 22.17 -13.20
CA VAL A 190 -13.68 20.84 -13.78
C VAL A 190 -15.09 20.58 -14.28
N THR A 191 -15.23 20.26 -15.56
CA THR A 191 -16.51 19.76 -16.09
C THR A 191 -16.73 18.30 -15.65
N LEU A 192 -17.97 17.94 -15.29
CA LEU A 192 -18.29 16.57 -14.89
C LEU A 192 -18.97 15.79 -16.02
N PRO A 193 -18.69 14.49 -16.17
CA PRO A 193 -19.52 13.61 -16.99
C PRO A 193 -20.95 13.53 -16.43
N ASP A 194 -21.95 13.42 -17.32
CA ASP A 194 -23.38 13.40 -16.95
C ASP A 194 -23.73 12.38 -15.86
N ALA A 195 -23.09 11.22 -15.87
CA ALA A 195 -23.31 10.17 -14.86
C ALA A 195 -22.90 10.63 -13.46
N LEU A 196 -21.73 11.28 -13.34
CA LEU A 196 -21.22 11.78 -12.07
C LEU A 196 -22.00 13.03 -11.61
N ALA A 197 -22.40 13.89 -12.54
CA ALA A 197 -23.26 15.04 -12.24
C ALA A 197 -24.59 14.61 -11.60
N LYS A 198 -25.27 13.59 -12.16
CA LYS A 198 -26.50 13.04 -11.59
C LYS A 198 -26.29 12.44 -10.19
N GLN A 199 -25.15 11.81 -9.95
CA GLN A 199 -24.83 11.24 -8.64
C GLN A 199 -24.53 12.32 -7.61
N LEU A 200 -23.84 13.39 -8.01
CA LEU A 200 -23.62 14.56 -7.17
C LEU A 200 -24.96 15.20 -6.77
N GLU A 201 -25.86 15.42 -7.74
CA GLU A 201 -27.21 15.94 -7.46
C GLU A 201 -27.98 15.02 -6.49
N ALA A 202 -27.99 13.71 -6.74
CA ALA A 202 -28.67 12.73 -5.89
C ALA A 202 -28.09 12.63 -4.48
N SER A 203 -26.79 12.91 -4.31
CA SER A 203 -26.13 12.90 -3.00
C SER A 203 -26.58 14.04 -2.09
N GLY A 204 -27.11 15.13 -2.66
CA GLY A 204 -27.49 16.34 -1.93
C GLY A 204 -26.33 17.04 -1.20
N ALA A 205 -25.08 16.72 -1.56
CA ALA A 205 -23.89 17.28 -0.94
C ALA A 205 -23.81 18.80 -1.18
N LYS A 206 -23.73 19.58 -0.10
CA LYS A 206 -23.62 21.05 -0.14
C LYS A 206 -22.17 21.55 -0.17
N SER A 207 -21.26 20.74 0.33
CA SER A 207 -19.82 20.98 0.34
C SER A 207 -19.11 19.72 -0.14
N LEU A 208 -18.10 19.93 -0.99
CA LEU A 208 -17.41 18.86 -1.68
C LEU A 208 -15.92 18.92 -1.35
N VAL A 209 -15.28 17.78 -1.50
CA VAL A 209 -13.83 17.70 -1.62
C VAL A 209 -13.53 17.06 -2.96
N MET A 210 -12.71 17.73 -3.77
CA MET A 210 -12.19 17.20 -5.01
C MET A 210 -10.84 16.54 -4.76
N GLY A 211 -10.70 15.30 -5.20
CA GLY A 211 -9.49 14.50 -5.06
C GLY A 211 -8.83 14.24 -6.41
N ILE A 212 -7.52 14.51 -6.53
CA ILE A 212 -6.73 14.22 -7.73
C ILE A 212 -5.40 13.60 -7.31
N ARG A 213 -5.05 12.44 -7.86
CA ARG A 213 -3.74 11.82 -7.57
C ARG A 213 -2.60 12.64 -8.21
N PRO A 214 -1.44 12.75 -7.57
CA PRO A 214 -0.30 13.48 -8.12
C PRO A 214 0.09 13.08 -9.53
N GLU A 215 0.05 11.79 -9.86
CA GLU A 215 0.40 11.27 -11.19
C GLU A 215 -0.68 11.48 -12.26
N HIS A 216 -1.87 11.92 -11.87
CA HIS A 216 -2.94 12.26 -12.82
C HIS A 216 -2.92 13.75 -13.20
N LEU A 217 -2.00 14.53 -12.63
CA LEU A 217 -1.69 15.89 -13.04
C LEU A 217 -0.56 15.84 -14.05
N ASP A 218 -0.88 16.11 -15.32
CA ASP A 218 0.09 16.07 -16.43
C ASP A 218 0.19 17.45 -17.09
N LEU A 219 1.25 17.70 -17.85
CA LEU A 219 1.43 18.95 -18.60
C LEU A 219 0.48 19.04 -19.80
N SER A 220 0.07 17.87 -20.33
CA SER A 220 -0.86 17.77 -21.45
C SER A 220 -1.68 16.51 -21.34
N VAL A 221 -3.00 16.65 -21.45
CA VAL A 221 -3.96 15.55 -21.46
C VAL A 221 -4.86 15.73 -22.68
N GLN A 222 -5.13 14.65 -23.41
CA GLN A 222 -6.14 14.68 -24.47
C GLN A 222 -7.53 14.79 -23.85
N GLU A 223 -8.35 15.74 -24.32
CA GLU A 223 -9.70 15.99 -23.81
C GLU A 223 -9.72 16.19 -22.28
N PRO A 224 -9.02 17.22 -21.77
CA PRO A 224 -8.91 17.46 -20.34
C PRO A 224 -10.25 17.88 -19.76
N ALA A 225 -10.55 17.39 -18.55
CA ALA A 225 -11.68 17.86 -17.76
C ALA A 225 -11.46 19.29 -17.24
N ALA A 226 -10.19 19.61 -16.98
CA ALA A 226 -9.72 20.92 -16.58
C ALA A 226 -8.28 21.13 -17.02
N THR A 227 -7.97 22.39 -17.34
CA THR A 227 -6.60 22.88 -17.51
C THR A 227 -6.42 24.12 -16.65
N PHE A 228 -5.32 24.20 -15.92
CA PHE A 228 -5.08 25.31 -15.01
C PHE A 228 -3.60 25.65 -14.95
N LYS A 229 -3.30 26.90 -14.59
CA LYS A 229 -1.93 27.37 -14.41
C LYS A 229 -1.60 27.44 -12.94
N GLY A 230 -0.40 27.02 -12.58
CA GLY A 230 0.09 27.15 -11.22
C GLY A 230 1.57 27.48 -11.18
N LYS A 231 1.98 28.13 -10.09
CA LYS A 231 3.38 28.52 -9.87
C LYS A 231 4.12 27.40 -9.16
N VAL A 232 5.29 27.03 -9.66
CA VAL A 232 6.14 26.01 -9.04
C VAL A 232 6.84 26.58 -7.82
N ASP A 233 6.62 25.97 -6.66
CA ASP A 233 7.25 26.35 -5.39
C ASP A 233 8.35 25.38 -4.96
N LEU A 234 8.28 24.12 -5.38
CA LEU A 234 9.29 23.11 -5.07
C LEU A 234 9.37 22.06 -6.18
N VAL A 235 10.59 21.60 -6.46
CA VAL A 235 10.85 20.45 -7.33
C VAL A 235 11.77 19.50 -6.58
N GLU A 236 11.29 18.29 -6.33
CA GLU A 236 12.04 17.22 -5.67
C GLU A 236 12.36 16.12 -6.68
N SER A 237 13.65 15.94 -6.98
CA SER A 237 14.12 14.92 -7.92
C SER A 237 14.27 13.56 -7.25
N LEU A 238 13.55 12.55 -7.75
CA LEU A 238 13.52 11.18 -7.22
C LEU A 238 14.08 10.15 -8.22
N GLY A 239 15.01 10.59 -9.07
CA GLY A 239 15.65 9.75 -10.07
C GLY A 239 14.88 9.73 -11.38
N SER A 240 13.96 8.78 -11.57
CA SER A 240 13.16 8.64 -12.80
C SER A 240 11.95 9.58 -12.86
N GLU A 241 11.56 10.13 -11.72
CA GLU A 241 10.43 11.04 -11.57
C GLU A 241 10.82 12.24 -10.72
N GLN A 242 9.97 13.26 -10.75
CA GLN A 242 10.06 14.45 -9.92
C GLN A 242 8.70 14.74 -9.29
N HIS A 243 8.71 15.12 -8.01
CA HIS A 243 7.53 15.67 -7.36
C HIS A 243 7.60 17.19 -7.44
N VAL A 244 6.56 17.79 -8.00
CA VAL A 244 6.47 19.22 -8.24
C VAL A 244 5.34 19.78 -7.39
N THR A 245 5.69 20.60 -6.40
CA THR A 245 4.71 21.34 -5.61
C THR A 245 4.36 22.63 -6.35
N VAL A 246 3.06 22.80 -6.61
CA VAL A 246 2.50 23.90 -7.39
C VAL A 246 1.46 24.62 -6.56
N THR A 247 1.54 25.95 -6.45
CA THR A 247 0.51 26.76 -5.80
C THR A 247 -0.42 27.43 -6.81
N ILE A 248 -1.72 27.35 -6.51
CA ILE A 248 -2.83 27.91 -7.27
C ILE A 248 -3.75 28.61 -6.28
N GLU A 249 -3.94 29.92 -6.45
CA GLU A 249 -4.79 30.75 -5.57
C GLU A 249 -4.51 30.55 -4.06
N GLY A 250 -3.25 30.31 -3.69
CA GLY A 250 -2.83 30.09 -2.30
C GLY A 250 -2.97 28.65 -1.78
N THR A 251 -3.43 27.72 -2.62
CA THR A 251 -3.52 26.29 -2.31
C THR A 251 -2.40 25.51 -3.02
N SER A 252 -1.71 24.64 -2.29
CA SER A 252 -0.62 23.83 -2.85
C SER A 252 -1.08 22.44 -3.28
N LEU A 253 -0.61 22.00 -4.43
CA LEU A 253 -0.83 20.68 -5.02
C LEU A 253 0.52 20.04 -5.35
N ILE A 254 0.57 18.72 -5.35
CA ILE A 254 1.74 17.95 -5.79
C ILE A 254 1.39 17.26 -7.10
N ALA A 255 2.19 17.47 -8.14
CA ALA A 255 2.18 16.69 -9.37
C ALA A 255 3.39 15.74 -9.40
N ARG A 256 3.20 14.50 -9.87
CA ARG A 256 4.29 13.55 -10.10
C ARG A 256 4.56 13.45 -11.59
N LEU A 257 5.66 14.06 -12.04
CA LEU A 257 6.02 14.17 -13.45
C LEU A 257 7.26 13.35 -13.77
N ALA A 258 7.46 13.01 -15.04
CA ALA A 258 8.68 12.34 -15.49
C ALA A 258 9.90 13.25 -15.28
N ALA A 259 11.06 12.68 -14.92
CA ALA A 259 12.29 13.46 -14.73
C ALA A 259 12.82 14.10 -16.03
N SER A 260 12.33 13.68 -17.20
CA SER A 260 12.62 14.31 -18.50
C SER A 260 11.98 15.68 -18.68
N GLU A 261 10.92 15.98 -17.92
CA GLU A 261 10.24 17.26 -17.99
C GLU A 261 11.11 18.36 -17.38
N LYS A 262 11.29 19.46 -18.12
CA LYS A 262 12.11 20.60 -17.66
C LYS A 262 11.25 21.53 -16.82
N ILE A 263 11.19 21.27 -15.52
CA ILE A 263 10.45 22.08 -14.56
C ILE A 263 11.43 22.86 -13.68
N GLU A 264 11.27 24.18 -13.65
CA GLU A 264 12.12 25.07 -12.86
C GLU A 264 11.33 25.77 -11.76
N HIS A 265 11.92 25.86 -10.57
CA HIS A 265 11.35 26.60 -9.45
C HIS A 265 11.01 28.04 -9.83
N GLY A 266 9.84 28.53 -9.41
CA GLY A 266 9.39 29.90 -9.59
C GLY A 266 8.74 30.19 -10.95
N THR A 267 8.77 29.24 -11.88
CA THR A 267 8.07 29.34 -13.16
C THR A 267 6.59 28.98 -13.02
N THR A 268 5.80 29.29 -14.04
CA THR A 268 4.37 28.94 -14.11
C THR A 268 4.16 27.95 -15.24
N PHE A 269 3.53 26.81 -14.94
CA PHE A 269 3.18 25.81 -15.95
C PHE A 269 1.68 25.57 -15.99
N GLN A 270 1.24 25.07 -17.14
CA GLN A 270 -0.10 24.54 -17.28
C GLN A 270 -0.09 23.07 -16.88
N LEU A 271 -1.05 22.69 -16.05
CA LEU A 271 -1.38 21.32 -15.72
C LEU A 271 -2.78 20.99 -16.25
N ALA A 272 -3.01 19.72 -16.50
CA ALA A 272 -4.24 19.18 -17.02
C ALA A 272 -4.59 17.88 -16.31
N VAL A 273 -5.89 17.59 -16.21
CA VAL A 273 -6.41 16.35 -15.61
C VAL A 273 -7.58 15.82 -16.45
N ALA A 274 -7.66 14.50 -16.62
CA ALA A 274 -8.78 13.85 -17.32
C ALA A 274 -9.96 13.59 -16.37
N HIS A 275 -11.16 13.48 -16.93
CA HIS A 275 -12.39 13.28 -16.15
C HIS A 275 -12.33 12.02 -15.26
N GLN A 276 -11.79 10.91 -15.78
CA GLN A 276 -11.74 9.65 -15.01
C GLN A 276 -10.81 9.69 -13.78
N HIS A 277 -10.00 10.72 -13.65
CA HIS A 277 -9.00 10.85 -12.59
C HIS A 277 -9.42 11.81 -11.48
N VAL A 278 -10.57 12.46 -11.64
CA VAL A 278 -11.17 13.34 -10.65
C VAL A 278 -12.10 12.51 -9.76
N GLN A 279 -11.84 12.51 -8.46
CA GLN A 279 -12.68 11.90 -7.45
C GLN A 279 -13.43 13.00 -6.70
N LEU A 280 -14.69 12.77 -6.35
CA LEU A 280 -15.48 13.70 -5.53
C LEU A 280 -15.88 13.02 -4.23
N PHE A 281 -15.85 13.78 -3.14
CA PHE A 281 -16.26 13.32 -1.83
C PHE A 281 -17.21 14.32 -1.21
N ASN A 282 -18.17 13.83 -0.44
CA ASN A 282 -19.01 14.69 0.40
C ASN A 282 -18.19 15.13 1.62
N ALA A 283 -18.00 16.44 1.83
CA ALA A 283 -17.16 16.93 2.92
C ALA A 283 -17.72 16.61 4.32
N ALA A 284 -19.04 16.46 4.45
CA ALA A 284 -19.69 16.18 5.73
C ALA A 284 -19.61 14.68 6.11
N THR A 285 -19.94 13.78 5.18
CA THR A 285 -19.90 12.32 5.44
C THR A 285 -18.51 11.71 5.21
N LYS A 286 -17.65 12.42 4.46
CA LYS A 286 -16.33 11.96 3.98
C LYS A 286 -16.39 10.84 2.95
N GLU A 287 -17.57 10.43 2.53
CA GLU A 287 -17.78 9.34 1.57
C GLU A 287 -17.58 9.82 0.14
N ARG A 288 -17.09 8.93 -0.72
CA ARG A 288 -16.95 9.19 -2.14
C ARG A 288 -18.32 9.26 -2.83
N ILE A 289 -18.44 10.20 -3.75
CA ILE A 289 -19.62 10.38 -4.61
C ILE A 289 -19.34 9.68 -5.94
N GLY A 290 -20.17 8.69 -6.26
CA GLY A 290 -20.07 7.93 -7.51
C GLY A 290 -19.28 6.62 -7.41
N PRO A 291 -19.20 5.86 -8.53
CA PRO A 291 -18.69 4.49 -8.57
C PRO A 291 -17.18 4.40 -8.57
#